data_AF-A0A968NP16-F1
#
_entry.id   AF-A0A968NP16-F1
#
_cell.length_a   1.000
_cell.length_b   1.000
_cell.length_c   1.000
_cell.angle_alpha   90.00
_cell.angle_beta   90.00
_cell.angle_gamma   90.00
#
_symmetry.space_group_name_H-M   'P 1'
#
loop_
_entity.id
_entity.type
_entity.pdbx_description
1 polymer ?
#
loop_
_entity_poly.entity_id
_entity_poly.type
_entity_poly.pdbx_seq_one_letter_code
_entity_poly.pdbx_strand_id
1 'polypeptide(L)'
;MKTYQVTWKFTYTENIVPSRCRKPRPEKFQGQYRVEIPDLTDNEAPVAIIEIDRNAAPEKLGGERRTRIRKYRWYNNQLWCNHQIEYFHDIEFEPIQSEITGCDSCEESLAEHQEKARQWAKSKILVDEIVYQALRREPRLLVNRDYYDGKFYVSLERHFDYNVSRFKKSDFYRLDKIKQAVAECYKWVSHFERDNEDVELLIPYSFKVLIPGAIQLNPEADQAVADEEKYQTNLQKLISEAQRIFNDESQRFRALKEAAAKFS
;
A
#
# COMPACT_ATOMS: atom_id res chain seq x y z
N MET A 1 -2.97 -14.22 -25.32
CA MET A 1 -2.09 -13.31 -24.58
C MET A 1 -0.83 -13.07 -25.39
N LYS A 2 -0.56 -11.83 -25.79
CA LYS A 2 0.70 -11.48 -26.45
C LYS A 2 1.78 -11.31 -25.37
N THR A 3 3.04 -11.39 -25.78
CA THR A 3 4.17 -11.10 -24.91
C THR A 3 5.13 -10.15 -25.62
N TYR A 4 5.70 -9.23 -24.85
CA TYR A 4 6.78 -8.35 -25.27
C TYR A 4 8.10 -8.91 -24.79
N GLN A 5 9.05 -9.11 -25.72
CA GLN A 5 10.35 -9.67 -25.41
C GLN A 5 11.37 -8.58 -25.11
N VAL A 6 12.06 -8.73 -23.98
CA VAL A 6 13.14 -7.82 -23.55
C VAL A 6 14.44 -8.60 -23.40
N THR A 7 15.52 -8.06 -23.95
CA THR A 7 16.87 -8.58 -23.74
C THR A 7 17.52 -7.85 -22.56
N TRP A 8 17.74 -8.58 -21.46
CA TRP A 8 18.40 -8.12 -20.25
C TRP A 8 19.90 -8.40 -20.34
N LYS A 9 20.72 -7.36 -20.48
CA LYS A 9 22.18 -7.44 -20.57
C LYS A 9 22.81 -7.21 -19.20
N PHE A 10 23.85 -7.96 -18.83
CA PHE A 10 24.49 -7.86 -17.52
C PHE A 10 25.93 -8.38 -17.55
N THR A 11 26.72 -8.02 -16.54
CA THR A 11 28.03 -8.61 -16.28
C THR A 11 27.94 -9.47 -15.02
N TYR A 12 28.50 -10.67 -15.01
CA TYR A 12 28.47 -11.58 -13.86
C TYR A 12 29.88 -12.13 -13.57
N THR A 13 30.08 -12.67 -12.37
CA THR A 13 31.36 -13.30 -11.98
C THR A 13 31.15 -14.77 -11.68
N GLU A 14 32.01 -15.63 -12.21
CA GLU A 14 32.06 -17.04 -11.86
C GLU A 14 33.45 -17.47 -11.41
N ASN A 15 33.48 -18.45 -10.52
CA ASN A 15 34.72 -19.02 -10.02
C ASN A 15 35.21 -20.09 -11.00
N ILE A 16 36.25 -19.77 -11.76
CA ILE A 16 36.90 -20.70 -12.68
C ILE A 16 38.19 -21.23 -12.04
N VAL A 17 38.49 -22.51 -12.27
CA VAL A 17 39.78 -23.11 -11.90
C VAL A 17 40.65 -23.13 -13.16
N PRO A 18 41.65 -22.23 -13.29
CA PRO A 18 42.52 -22.22 -14.47
C PRO A 18 43.29 -23.54 -14.57
N SER A 19 43.60 -23.99 -15.79
CA SER A 19 44.24 -25.29 -16.06
C SER A 19 45.53 -25.55 -15.27
N ARG A 20 46.25 -24.49 -14.84
CA ARG A 20 47.52 -24.56 -14.09
C ARG A 20 47.40 -24.22 -12.60
N CYS A 21 46.21 -23.97 -12.08
CA CYS A 21 45.96 -23.60 -10.69
C CYS A 21 44.96 -24.57 -10.04
N ARG A 22 45.04 -24.74 -8.72
CA ARG A 22 44.06 -25.54 -7.95
C ARG A 22 43.02 -24.69 -7.21
N LYS A 23 43.24 -23.37 -7.10
CA LYS A 23 42.33 -22.46 -6.41
C LYS A 23 41.40 -21.79 -7.44
N PRO A 24 40.07 -21.81 -7.23
CA PRO A 24 39.15 -21.03 -8.04
C PRO A 24 39.49 -19.55 -7.98
N ARG A 25 39.33 -18.86 -9.10
CA ARG A 25 39.49 -17.41 -9.23
C ARG A 25 38.20 -16.82 -9.81
N PRO A 26 37.73 -15.68 -9.28
CA PRO A 26 36.61 -14.97 -9.87
C PRO A 26 37.03 -14.40 -11.23
N GLU A 27 36.31 -14.77 -12.28
CA GLU A 27 36.45 -14.19 -13.62
C GLU A 27 35.12 -13.53 -14.03
N LYS A 28 35.22 -12.39 -14.73
CA LYS A 28 34.06 -11.62 -15.17
C LYS A 28 33.63 -12.03 -16.58
N PHE A 29 32.33 -12.16 -16.77
CA PHE A 29 31.69 -12.54 -18.02
C PHE A 29 30.60 -11.57 -18.40
N GLN A 30 30.34 -11.47 -19.70
CA GLN A 30 29.16 -10.78 -20.23
C GLN A 30 28.03 -11.80 -20.41
N GLY A 31 26.84 -11.45 -19.92
CA GLY A 31 25.64 -12.26 -19.98
C GLY A 31 24.50 -11.50 -20.65
N GLN A 32 23.61 -12.25 -21.28
CA GLN A 32 22.31 -11.75 -21.72
C GLN A 32 21.23 -12.78 -21.41
N TYR A 33 20.05 -12.31 -21.04
CA TYR A 33 18.90 -13.15 -20.76
C TYR A 33 17.64 -12.53 -21.35
N ARG A 34 16.83 -13.34 -22.03
CA ARG A 34 15.57 -12.87 -22.61
C ARG A 34 14.44 -13.15 -21.62
N VAL A 35 13.63 -12.13 -21.39
CA VAL A 35 12.44 -12.21 -20.55
C VAL A 35 11.23 -11.76 -21.32
N GLU A 36 10.08 -12.29 -20.93
CA GLU A 36 8.79 -12.00 -21.55
C GLU A 36 7.92 -11.24 -20.56
N ILE A 37 7.30 -10.17 -21.06
CA ILE A 37 6.36 -9.33 -20.30
C ILE A 37 4.99 -9.53 -20.93
N PRO A 38 3.93 -9.81 -20.15
CA PRO A 38 2.58 -9.91 -20.67
C PRO A 38 2.17 -8.60 -21.37
N ASP A 39 1.71 -8.71 -22.61
CA ASP A 39 1.13 -7.63 -23.40
C ASP A 39 -0.37 -7.88 -23.52
N LEU A 40 -1.12 -7.08 -22.75
CA LEU A 40 -2.52 -7.29 -22.45
C LEU A 40 -3.37 -6.22 -23.12
N THR A 41 -4.60 -6.59 -23.45
CA THR A 41 -5.63 -5.65 -23.88
C THR A 41 -6.34 -5.01 -22.69
N ASP A 42 -7.05 -3.90 -22.94
CA ASP A 42 -7.96 -3.27 -21.98
C ASP A 42 -8.96 -4.24 -21.34
N ASN A 43 -9.39 -5.28 -22.07
CA ASN A 43 -10.33 -6.28 -21.57
C ASN A 43 -9.66 -7.33 -20.66
N GLU A 44 -8.38 -7.66 -20.90
CA GLU A 44 -7.62 -8.61 -20.07
C GLU A 44 -7.16 -7.96 -18.75
N ALA A 45 -6.87 -6.66 -18.76
CA ALA A 45 -6.49 -5.87 -17.60
C ALA A 45 -7.39 -4.62 -17.43
N PRO A 46 -8.69 -4.80 -17.10
CA PRO A 46 -9.63 -3.69 -17.00
C PRO A 46 -9.29 -2.73 -15.87
N VAL A 47 -9.71 -1.48 -16.01
CA VAL A 47 -9.59 -0.47 -14.95
C VAL A 47 -10.51 -0.84 -13.79
N ALA A 48 -9.94 -1.10 -12.62
CA ALA A 48 -10.65 -1.42 -11.40
C ALA A 48 -10.92 -0.20 -10.51
N ILE A 49 -9.97 0.74 -10.45
CA ILE A 49 -10.07 1.92 -9.59
C ILE A 49 -9.60 3.13 -10.39
N ILE A 50 -10.36 4.21 -10.31
CA ILE A 50 -9.92 5.53 -10.77
C ILE A 50 -9.72 6.40 -9.54
N GLU A 51 -8.53 6.94 -9.39
CA GLU A 51 -8.21 7.92 -8.37
C GLU A 51 -8.03 9.29 -9.01
N ILE A 52 -8.55 10.32 -8.35
CA ILE A 52 -8.33 11.71 -8.71
C ILE A 52 -7.68 12.39 -7.52
N ASP A 53 -6.46 12.86 -7.72
CA ASP A 53 -5.65 13.60 -6.76
C ASP A 53 -5.61 15.06 -7.19
N ARG A 54 -6.30 15.93 -6.46
CA ARG A 54 -6.47 17.35 -6.78
C ARG A 54 -5.26 18.20 -6.35
N ASN A 55 -4.28 17.61 -5.68
CA ASN A 55 -3.15 18.31 -5.08
C ASN A 55 -1.84 17.54 -5.34
N ALA A 56 -1.74 16.87 -6.48
CA ALA A 56 -0.61 15.99 -6.79
C ALA A 56 0.69 16.80 -6.85
N ALA A 57 1.76 16.20 -6.33
CA ALA A 57 3.09 16.79 -6.39
C ALA A 57 3.49 17.05 -7.86
N PRO A 58 4.21 18.15 -8.14
CA PRO A 58 4.70 18.43 -9.47
C PRO A 58 5.72 17.38 -9.90
N GLU A 59 5.80 17.10 -11.20
CA GLU A 59 6.84 16.22 -11.78
C GLU A 59 8.27 16.77 -11.58
N LYS A 60 8.42 18.08 -11.40
CA LYS A 60 9.70 18.76 -11.16
C LYS A 60 9.63 19.51 -9.83
N LEU A 61 10.73 19.47 -9.08
CA LEU A 61 10.86 20.22 -7.82
C LEU A 61 10.60 21.71 -8.08
N GLY A 62 9.69 22.30 -7.29
CA GLY A 62 9.28 23.71 -7.42
C GLY A 62 8.20 24.00 -8.47
N GLY A 63 7.65 22.97 -9.13
CA GLY A 63 6.51 23.14 -10.04
C GLY A 63 5.17 23.33 -9.32
N GLU A 64 4.15 23.73 -10.08
CA GLU A 64 2.79 23.86 -9.56
C GLU A 64 2.13 22.49 -9.33
N ARG A 65 1.39 22.39 -8.23
CA ARG A 65 0.54 21.22 -7.96
C ARG A 65 -0.64 21.21 -8.93
N ARG A 66 -1.02 20.02 -9.38
CA ARG A 66 -2.05 19.85 -10.42
C ARG A 66 -2.95 18.66 -10.11
N THR A 67 -4.14 18.67 -10.72
CA THR A 67 -5.03 17.51 -10.65
C THR A 67 -4.47 16.38 -11.50
N ARG A 68 -4.38 15.18 -10.92
CA ARG A 68 -3.91 13.97 -11.58
C ARG A 68 -4.96 12.87 -11.48
N ILE A 69 -5.10 12.09 -12.55
CA ILE A 69 -6.00 10.94 -12.62
C ILE A 69 -5.15 9.70 -12.75
N ARG A 70 -5.24 8.79 -11.77
CA ARG A 70 -4.54 7.49 -11.78
C ARG A 70 -5.56 6.39 -12.06
N LYS A 71 -5.18 5.47 -12.95
CA LYS A 71 -6.00 4.29 -13.29
C LYS A 71 -5.29 3.05 -12.78
N TYR A 72 -5.95 2.34 -11.87
CA TYR A 72 -5.47 1.05 -11.39
C TYR A 72 -6.15 -0.06 -12.18
N ARG A 73 -5.34 -0.92 -12.79
CA ARG A 73 -5.83 -2.05 -13.58
C ARG A 73 -5.83 -3.33 -12.76
N TRP A 74 -6.78 -4.21 -13.04
CA TRP A 74 -6.94 -5.48 -12.35
C TRP A 74 -6.54 -6.64 -13.25
N TYR A 75 -5.56 -7.42 -12.83
CA TYR A 75 -5.09 -8.58 -13.56
C TYR A 75 -4.44 -9.59 -12.60
N ASN A 76 -4.75 -10.87 -12.78
CA ASN A 76 -4.24 -11.98 -11.94
C ASN A 76 -4.39 -11.73 -10.42
N ASN A 77 -5.57 -11.29 -9.98
CA ASN A 77 -5.87 -10.98 -8.59
C ASN A 77 -4.91 -9.95 -7.95
N GLN A 78 -4.39 -9.02 -8.75
CA GLN A 78 -3.48 -7.97 -8.32
C GLN A 78 -3.89 -6.64 -8.97
N LEU A 79 -3.65 -5.54 -8.26
CA LEU A 79 -3.74 -4.21 -8.83
C LEU A 79 -2.42 -3.78 -9.47
N TRP A 80 -2.51 -3.06 -10.58
CA TRP A 80 -1.39 -2.58 -11.38
C TRP A 80 -1.52 -1.08 -11.63
N CYS A 81 -0.42 -0.34 -11.58
CA CYS A 81 -0.39 1.12 -11.78
C CYS A 81 0.74 1.52 -12.73
N ASN A 82 0.52 2.57 -13.54
CA ASN A 82 1.51 3.10 -14.48
C ASN A 82 2.39 4.22 -13.89
N HIS A 83 2.28 4.48 -12.59
CA HIS A 83 3.09 5.45 -11.87
C HIS A 83 3.91 4.77 -10.77
N GLN A 84 5.14 5.25 -10.57
CA GLN A 84 5.90 5.01 -9.36
C GLN A 84 5.33 5.90 -8.26
N ILE A 85 4.68 5.28 -7.28
CA ILE A 85 4.04 6.00 -6.19
C ILE A 85 5.00 6.06 -4.99
N GLU A 86 5.71 7.17 -4.84
CA GLU A 86 6.53 7.49 -3.67
C GLU A 86 6.04 8.77 -2.98
N TYR A 87 6.41 8.97 -1.71
CA TYR A 87 5.96 10.12 -0.90
C TYR A 87 6.24 11.49 -1.54
N PHE A 88 7.28 11.60 -2.37
CA PHE A 88 7.70 12.85 -3.02
C PHE A 88 7.81 12.74 -4.54
N HIS A 89 7.65 11.55 -5.09
CA HIS A 89 7.81 11.28 -6.51
C HIS A 89 6.61 10.48 -7.00
N ASP A 90 5.90 11.04 -7.96
CA ASP A 90 4.87 10.33 -8.67
C ASP A 90 5.17 10.45 -10.16
N ILE A 91 5.97 9.49 -10.63
CA ILE A 91 6.61 9.50 -11.95
C ILE A 91 5.94 8.43 -12.80
N GLU A 92 5.48 8.80 -13.99
CA GLU A 92 5.00 7.82 -14.98
C GLU A 92 6.14 6.92 -15.42
N PHE A 93 5.89 5.61 -15.48
CA PHE A 93 6.90 4.70 -15.96
C PHE A 93 7.23 5.00 -17.43
N GLU A 94 8.52 5.11 -17.71
CA GLU A 94 9.00 5.18 -19.08
C GLU A 94 8.65 3.89 -19.84
N PRO A 95 8.44 3.98 -21.16
CA PRO A 95 8.25 2.81 -22.01
C PRO A 95 9.39 1.80 -21.83
N ILE A 96 9.06 0.52 -21.82
CA ILE A 96 10.07 -0.54 -21.75
C ILE A 96 10.81 -0.61 -23.07
N GLN A 97 12.13 -0.47 -23.00
CA GLN A 97 13.02 -0.68 -24.14
C GLN A 97 13.16 -2.18 -24.41
N SER A 98 13.34 -2.55 -25.69
CA SER A 98 13.57 -3.96 -26.09
C SER A 98 14.89 -4.53 -25.58
N GLU A 99 15.82 -3.66 -25.18
CA GLU A 99 17.06 -4.02 -24.54
C GLU A 99 17.26 -3.14 -23.31
N ILE A 100 17.62 -3.76 -22.19
CA ILE A 100 17.94 -3.05 -20.95
C ILE A 100 19.19 -3.64 -20.32
N THR A 101 19.96 -2.77 -19.66
CA THR A 101 21.10 -3.18 -18.87
C THR A 101 20.64 -3.39 -17.42
N GLY A 102 20.88 -4.57 -16.88
CA GLY A 102 20.65 -4.87 -15.47
C GLY A 102 21.60 -4.11 -14.55
N CYS A 103 21.48 -4.35 -13.24
CA CYS A 103 22.39 -3.77 -12.26
C CYS A 103 23.86 -4.10 -12.59
N ASP A 104 24.74 -3.10 -12.48
CA ASP A 104 26.18 -3.20 -12.77
C ASP A 104 26.99 -4.03 -11.75
N SER A 105 26.34 -4.62 -10.75
CA SER A 105 27.02 -5.48 -9.78
C SER A 105 27.51 -6.76 -10.46
N CYS A 106 28.80 -6.83 -10.75
CA CYS A 106 29.41 -8.00 -11.35
C CYS A 106 29.64 -9.15 -10.35
N GLU A 107 29.37 -8.97 -9.06
CA GLU A 107 29.68 -9.98 -8.02
C GLU A 107 28.66 -11.14 -7.97
N GLU A 108 27.56 -11.00 -8.70
CA GLU A 108 26.49 -11.99 -8.74
C GLU A 108 26.77 -13.04 -9.83
N SER A 109 26.25 -14.24 -9.61
CA SER A 109 26.33 -15.36 -10.55
C SER A 109 25.36 -15.19 -11.72
N LEU A 110 25.58 -15.97 -12.78
CA LEU A 110 24.67 -16.04 -13.93
C LEU A 110 23.22 -16.32 -13.51
N ALA A 111 23.03 -17.28 -12.59
CA ALA A 111 21.70 -17.68 -12.12
C ALA A 111 20.98 -16.56 -11.35
N GLU A 112 21.70 -15.80 -10.51
CA GLU A 112 21.15 -14.68 -9.74
C GLU A 112 20.68 -13.55 -10.66
N HIS A 113 21.47 -13.20 -11.67
CA HIS A 113 21.05 -12.20 -12.66
C HIS A 113 19.85 -12.65 -13.49
N GLN A 114 19.81 -13.91 -13.92
CA GLN A 114 18.65 -14.46 -14.62
C GLN A 114 17.39 -14.39 -13.76
N GLU A 115 17.50 -14.72 -12.47
CA GLU A 115 16.37 -14.66 -11.55
C GLU A 115 15.91 -13.21 -11.32
N LYS A 116 16.84 -12.26 -11.17
CA LYS A 116 16.51 -10.82 -11.11
C LYS A 116 15.76 -10.36 -12.35
N ALA A 117 16.20 -10.77 -13.54
CA ALA A 117 15.53 -10.44 -14.79
C ALA A 117 14.10 -11.01 -14.82
N ARG A 118 13.89 -12.26 -14.37
CA ARG A 118 12.55 -12.87 -14.25
C ARG A 118 11.67 -12.14 -13.26
N GLN A 119 12.19 -11.79 -12.08
CA GLN A 119 11.44 -11.05 -11.07
C GLN A 119 11.06 -9.65 -11.56
N TRP A 120 11.99 -8.97 -12.25
CA TRP A 120 11.71 -7.70 -12.89
C TRP A 120 10.59 -7.82 -13.93
N ALA A 121 10.65 -8.81 -14.83
CA ALA A 121 9.62 -9.01 -15.86
C ALA A 121 8.26 -9.37 -15.24
N LYS A 122 8.25 -10.23 -14.22
CA LYS A 122 7.04 -10.61 -13.45
C LYS A 122 6.41 -9.41 -12.73
N SER A 123 7.20 -8.40 -12.38
CA SER A 123 6.69 -7.18 -11.76
C SER A 123 6.00 -6.23 -12.74
N LYS A 124 5.96 -6.54 -14.04
CA LYS A 124 5.45 -5.65 -15.10
C LYS A 124 4.39 -6.32 -15.96
N ILE A 125 3.48 -5.50 -16.46
CA ILE A 125 2.62 -5.82 -17.60
C ILE A 125 2.61 -4.62 -18.56
N LEU A 126 2.29 -4.87 -19.82
CA LEU A 126 1.96 -3.84 -20.79
C LEU A 126 0.46 -3.87 -21.04
N VAL A 127 -0.15 -2.70 -21.12
CA VAL A 127 -1.53 -2.53 -21.58
C VAL A 127 -1.54 -1.37 -22.56
N ASP A 128 -1.84 -1.65 -23.83
CA ASP A 128 -1.78 -0.67 -24.93
C ASP A 128 -0.44 0.09 -24.95
N GLU A 129 0.67 -0.65 -24.94
CA GLU A 129 2.06 -0.12 -24.92
C GLU A 129 2.46 0.67 -23.66
N ILE A 130 1.54 0.86 -22.70
CA ILE A 130 1.82 1.52 -21.43
C ILE A 130 2.26 0.49 -20.40
N VAL A 131 3.32 0.83 -19.67
CA VAL A 131 3.90 -0.01 -18.63
C VAL A 131 3.13 0.14 -17.33
N TYR A 132 2.76 -0.98 -16.72
CA TYR A 132 2.23 -1.01 -15.37
C TYR A 132 3.09 -1.90 -14.48
N GLN A 133 3.22 -1.50 -13.21
CA GLN A 133 3.87 -2.28 -12.17
C GLN A 133 2.85 -2.78 -11.16
N ALA A 134 3.09 -3.99 -10.64
CA ALA A 134 2.26 -4.58 -9.60
C ALA A 134 2.32 -3.73 -8.32
N LEU A 135 1.16 -3.34 -7.81
CA LEU A 135 1.05 -2.75 -6.49
C LEU A 135 1.20 -3.84 -5.43
N ARG A 136 1.97 -3.57 -4.38
CA ARG A 136 2.16 -4.54 -3.27
C ARG A 136 0.84 -4.95 -2.62
N ARG A 137 -0.06 -3.98 -2.41
CA ARG A 137 -1.40 -4.16 -1.82
C ARG A 137 -2.35 -3.14 -2.43
N GLU A 138 -3.62 -3.27 -2.10
CA GLU A 138 -4.60 -2.23 -2.42
C GLU A 138 -4.36 -0.92 -1.65
N PRO A 139 -4.72 0.22 -2.24
CA PRO A 139 -4.74 1.50 -1.53
C PRO A 139 -5.78 1.52 -0.42
N ARG A 140 -5.39 2.08 0.73
CA ARG A 140 -6.25 2.43 1.86
C ARG A 140 -6.14 3.90 2.18
N LEU A 141 -7.11 4.41 2.91
CA LEU A 141 -7.17 5.80 3.35
C LEU A 141 -6.86 5.88 4.84
N LEU A 142 -6.07 6.86 5.24
CA LEU A 142 -5.74 7.12 6.63
C LEU A 142 -6.07 8.58 6.93
N VAL A 143 -6.75 8.81 8.04
CA VAL A 143 -6.94 10.16 8.57
C VAL A 143 -5.73 10.50 9.42
N ASN A 144 -4.82 11.30 8.85
CA ASN A 144 -3.62 11.74 9.55
C ASN A 144 -3.87 13.09 10.23
N ARG A 145 -3.21 13.28 11.37
CA ARG A 145 -3.28 14.48 12.21
C ARG A 145 -1.85 14.83 12.58
N ASP A 146 -1.37 15.96 12.12
CA ASP A 146 -0.03 16.42 12.42
C ASP A 146 -0.07 17.90 12.83
N TYR A 147 0.98 18.35 13.52
CA TYR A 147 1.19 19.75 13.87
C TYR A 147 2.49 20.21 13.24
N TYR A 148 2.42 21.27 12.43
CA TYR A 148 3.56 21.79 11.70
C TYR A 148 3.45 23.31 11.57
N ASP A 149 4.57 24.02 11.74
CA ASP A 149 4.65 25.47 11.56
C ASP A 149 3.56 26.27 12.32
N GLY A 150 3.29 25.88 13.57
CA GLY A 150 2.31 26.58 14.41
C GLY A 150 0.84 26.22 14.17
N LYS A 151 0.56 25.28 13.27
CA LYS A 151 -0.80 24.94 12.81
C LYS A 151 -1.07 23.43 12.85
N PHE A 152 -2.30 23.05 13.18
CA PHE A 152 -2.75 21.67 13.04
C PHE A 152 -3.17 21.36 11.60
N TYR A 153 -2.90 20.15 11.16
CA TYR A 153 -3.32 19.64 9.86
C TYR A 153 -4.12 18.37 10.07
N VAL A 154 -5.29 18.32 9.45
CA VAL A 154 -6.07 17.10 9.30
C VAL A 154 -6.06 16.74 7.83
N SER A 155 -5.46 15.61 7.48
CA SER A 155 -5.31 15.18 6.10
C SER A 155 -5.89 13.78 5.88
N LEU A 156 -6.43 13.57 4.68
CA LEU A 156 -6.75 12.24 4.18
C LEU A 156 -5.59 11.76 3.32
N GLU A 157 -4.87 10.75 3.78
CA GLU A 157 -3.71 10.18 3.10
C GLU A 157 -4.02 8.83 2.48
N ARG A 158 -3.40 8.53 1.34
CA ARG A 158 -3.47 7.22 0.68
C ARG A 158 -2.23 6.42 1.01
N HIS A 159 -2.42 5.20 1.50
CA HIS A 159 -1.36 4.27 1.89
C HIS A 159 -1.52 2.92 1.16
N PHE A 160 -0.39 2.31 0.78
CA PHE A 160 -0.35 0.95 0.19
C PHE A 160 0.27 -0.07 1.15
N ASP A 161 0.78 0.38 2.30
CA ASP A 161 1.29 -0.47 3.37
C ASP A 161 0.60 -0.10 4.69
N TYR A 162 0.43 -1.10 5.54
CA TYR A 162 -0.23 -1.03 6.84
C TYR A 162 0.80 -1.05 7.97
N ASN A 163 2.07 -1.29 7.65
CA ASN A 163 3.17 -1.32 8.60
C ASN A 163 3.69 0.08 8.91
N VAL A 164 2.79 0.98 9.30
CA VAL A 164 3.16 2.29 9.83
C VAL A 164 3.10 2.18 11.35
N SER A 165 4.26 2.17 12.01
CA SER A 165 4.40 1.84 13.45
C SER A 165 3.53 2.67 14.40
N ARG A 166 3.13 3.89 13.99
CA ARG A 166 2.28 4.79 14.78
C ARG A 166 0.77 4.55 14.61
N PHE A 167 0.35 3.73 13.64
CA PHE A 167 -1.07 3.51 13.33
C PHE A 167 -1.45 2.04 13.49
N LYS A 168 -2.67 1.83 13.96
CA LYS A 168 -3.30 0.51 13.98
C LYS A 168 -3.91 0.22 12.63
N LYS A 169 -4.13 -1.06 12.34
CA LYS A 169 -4.86 -1.49 11.14
C LYS A 169 -6.28 -0.90 11.08
N SER A 170 -6.92 -0.70 12.23
CA SER A 170 -8.26 -0.08 12.35
C SER A 170 -8.31 1.37 11.88
N ASP A 171 -7.17 2.08 11.86
CA ASP A 171 -7.10 3.49 11.47
C ASP A 171 -7.17 3.65 9.94
N PHE A 172 -7.05 2.53 9.19
CA PHE A 172 -7.07 2.51 7.74
C PHE A 172 -8.45 2.17 7.19
N TYR A 173 -9.04 3.12 6.49
CA TYR A 173 -10.30 2.97 5.78
C TYR A 173 -10.10 2.31 4.42
N ARG A 174 -11.01 1.40 4.06
CA ARG A 174 -11.16 0.92 2.67
C ARG A 174 -11.64 2.05 1.76
N LEU A 175 -11.33 1.98 0.47
CA LEU A 175 -11.71 3.02 -0.49
C LEU A 175 -13.23 3.22 -0.59
N ASP A 176 -14.03 2.15 -0.44
CA ASP A 176 -15.49 2.23 -0.41
C ASP A 176 -16.04 2.92 0.85
N LYS A 177 -15.19 3.14 1.86
CA LYS A 177 -15.48 3.90 3.09
C LYS A 177 -14.97 5.34 3.05
N ILE A 178 -14.60 5.89 1.88
CA ILE A 178 -14.10 7.28 1.79
C ILE A 178 -15.03 8.31 2.45
N LYS A 179 -16.35 8.15 2.34
CA LYS A 179 -17.30 9.07 3.00
C LYS A 179 -17.16 9.06 4.52
N GLN A 180 -16.86 7.90 5.11
CA GLN A 180 -16.63 7.77 6.55
C GLN A 180 -15.31 8.41 6.95
N ALA A 181 -14.24 8.16 6.18
CA ALA A 181 -12.93 8.77 6.42
C ALA A 181 -13.00 10.31 6.33
N VAL A 182 -13.70 10.84 5.32
CA VAL A 182 -13.94 12.29 5.18
C VAL A 182 -14.74 12.84 6.36
N ALA A 183 -15.79 12.15 6.80
CA ALA A 183 -16.56 12.57 7.97
C ALA A 183 -15.71 12.59 9.25
N GLU A 184 -14.77 11.65 9.39
CA GLU A 184 -13.83 11.66 10.51
C GLU A 184 -12.84 12.82 10.42
N CYS A 185 -12.34 13.19 9.23
CA CYS A 185 -11.54 14.40 9.07
C CYS A 185 -12.28 15.64 9.60
N TYR A 186 -13.55 15.83 9.20
CA TYR A 186 -14.36 16.94 9.70
C TYR A 186 -14.60 16.89 11.21
N LYS A 187 -14.75 15.69 11.79
CA LYS A 187 -14.87 15.52 13.24
C LYS A 187 -13.62 16.04 13.98
N TRP A 188 -12.42 15.77 13.46
CA TRP A 188 -11.17 16.25 14.04
C TRP A 188 -10.98 17.75 13.87
N VAL A 189 -11.31 18.30 12.69
CA VAL A 189 -11.30 19.76 12.47
C VAL A 189 -12.19 20.46 13.51
N SER A 190 -13.43 20.00 13.69
CA SER A 190 -14.33 20.56 14.70
C SER A 190 -13.86 20.37 16.14
N HIS A 191 -12.98 19.39 16.42
CA HIS A 191 -12.39 19.24 17.75
C HIS A 191 -11.35 20.33 18.00
N PHE A 192 -10.43 20.55 17.05
CA PHE A 192 -9.39 21.59 17.14
C PHE A 192 -9.99 23.00 17.16
N GLU A 193 -11.01 23.27 16.34
CA GLU A 193 -11.72 24.55 16.34
C GLU A 193 -12.36 24.86 17.71
N ARG A 194 -12.88 23.85 18.43
CA ARG A 194 -13.44 24.04 19.77
C ARG A 194 -12.38 24.40 20.80
N ASP A 195 -11.16 23.97 20.58
CA ASP A 195 -10.01 24.24 21.44
C ASP A 195 -9.32 25.57 21.05
N ASN A 196 -9.92 26.35 20.13
CA ASN A 196 -9.41 27.59 19.55
C ASN A 196 -8.05 27.42 18.82
N GLU A 197 -7.80 26.24 18.27
CA GLU A 197 -6.60 25.94 17.52
C GLU A 197 -6.81 26.23 16.03
N ASP A 198 -5.77 26.74 15.35
CA ASP A 198 -5.79 26.92 13.90
C ASP A 198 -5.56 25.56 13.22
N VAL A 199 -6.44 25.18 12.31
CA VAL A 199 -6.45 23.87 11.66
C VAL A 199 -6.67 23.97 10.15
N GLU A 200 -5.90 23.21 9.39
CA GLU A 200 -6.06 23.06 7.95
C GLU A 200 -6.58 21.68 7.58
N LEU A 201 -7.60 21.64 6.70
CA LEU A 201 -8.15 20.40 6.17
C LEU A 201 -7.62 20.11 4.76
N LEU A 202 -7.01 18.95 4.58
CA LEU A 202 -6.44 18.51 3.31
C LEU A 202 -7.05 17.18 2.85
N ILE A 203 -8.03 17.24 1.93
CA ILE A 203 -8.65 16.07 1.32
C ILE A 203 -8.40 16.10 -0.19
N PRO A 204 -7.20 15.69 -0.66
CA PRO A 204 -6.84 15.85 -2.07
C PRO A 204 -7.44 14.75 -2.95
N TYR A 205 -7.84 13.62 -2.36
CA TYR A 205 -8.22 12.42 -3.11
C TYR A 205 -9.73 12.25 -3.28
N SER A 206 -10.11 11.67 -4.41
CA SER A 206 -11.39 11.00 -4.61
C SER A 206 -11.20 9.73 -5.41
N PHE A 207 -12.03 8.72 -5.14
CA PHE A 207 -11.89 7.39 -5.74
C PHE A 207 -13.22 6.94 -6.35
N LYS A 208 -13.12 6.26 -7.48
CA LYS A 208 -14.21 5.52 -8.09
C LYS A 208 -13.79 4.06 -8.24
N VAL A 209 -14.43 3.18 -7.47
CA VAL A 209 -14.21 1.73 -7.54
C VAL A 209 -15.16 1.15 -8.58
N LEU A 210 -14.60 0.57 -9.63
CA LEU A 210 -15.32 -0.07 -10.74
C LEU A 210 -15.41 -1.59 -10.55
N ILE A 211 -14.39 -2.20 -9.93
CA ILE A 211 -14.34 -3.63 -9.64
C ILE A 211 -14.21 -3.81 -8.10
N PRO A 212 -15.30 -4.16 -7.39
CA PRO A 212 -15.27 -4.27 -5.92
C PRO A 212 -14.30 -5.31 -5.36
N GLY A 213 -14.05 -6.41 -6.09
CA GLY A 213 -13.07 -7.42 -5.69
C GLY A 213 -11.64 -6.90 -5.62
N ALA A 214 -11.34 -5.77 -6.28
CA ALA A 214 -10.01 -5.18 -6.29
C ALA A 214 -9.66 -4.44 -4.98
N ILE A 215 -10.64 -4.22 -4.10
CA ILE A 215 -10.48 -3.62 -2.77
C ILE A 215 -10.70 -4.66 -1.65
N GLN A 216 -10.38 -5.93 -1.92
CA GLN A 216 -10.40 -7.05 -0.96
C GLN A 216 -9.06 -7.82 -0.92
N LEU A 217 -7.96 -7.22 -1.37
CA LEU A 217 -6.63 -7.82 -1.47
C LEU A 217 -5.93 -8.04 -0.12
N ASN A 218 -6.48 -7.55 1.00
CA ASN A 218 -5.87 -7.70 2.31
C ASN A 218 -6.85 -8.23 3.38
N PRO A 219 -7.22 -9.51 3.31
CA PRO A 219 -8.16 -10.13 4.26
C PRO A 219 -7.62 -10.14 5.70
N GLU A 220 -6.30 -10.24 5.89
CA GLU A 220 -5.70 -10.21 7.23
C GLU A 220 -5.83 -8.85 7.91
N ALA A 221 -5.72 -7.75 7.13
CA ALA A 221 -5.97 -6.43 7.69
C ALA A 221 -7.44 -6.26 8.03
N ASP A 222 -8.34 -6.66 7.14
CA ASP A 222 -9.78 -6.57 7.37
C ASP A 222 -10.23 -7.41 8.57
N GLN A 223 -9.68 -8.62 8.73
CA GLN A 223 -9.95 -9.45 9.90
C GLN A 223 -9.44 -8.81 11.19
N ALA A 224 -8.23 -8.25 11.18
CA ALA A 224 -7.69 -7.56 12.35
C ALA A 224 -8.53 -6.34 12.77
N VAL A 225 -9.06 -5.57 11.79
CA VAL A 225 -10.02 -4.49 12.08
C VAL A 225 -11.29 -5.05 12.70
N ALA A 226 -11.86 -6.11 12.13
CA ALA A 226 -13.07 -6.74 12.66
C ALA A 226 -12.89 -7.29 14.09
N ASP A 227 -11.72 -7.88 14.37
CA ASP A 227 -11.38 -8.39 15.70
C ASP A 227 -11.22 -7.25 16.71
N GLU A 228 -10.61 -6.12 16.33
CA GLU A 228 -10.49 -4.93 17.18
C GLU A 228 -11.86 -4.30 17.46
N GLU A 229 -12.71 -4.15 16.46
CA GLU A 229 -14.09 -3.65 16.64
C GLU A 229 -14.90 -4.53 17.59
N LYS A 230 -14.77 -5.85 17.44
CA LYS A 230 -15.41 -6.84 18.33
C LYS A 230 -14.88 -6.71 19.76
N TYR A 231 -13.57 -6.57 19.94
CA TYR A 231 -12.94 -6.37 21.24
C TYR A 231 -13.46 -5.09 21.91
N GLN A 232 -13.47 -3.96 21.20
CA GLN A 232 -13.98 -2.68 21.70
C GLN A 232 -15.46 -2.77 22.11
N THR A 233 -16.28 -3.41 21.29
CA THR A 233 -17.71 -3.63 21.58
C THR A 233 -17.90 -4.45 22.86
N ASN A 234 -17.13 -5.51 23.04
CA ASN A 234 -17.19 -6.35 24.23
C ASN A 234 -16.73 -5.59 25.48
N LEU A 235 -15.66 -4.80 25.36
CA LEU A 235 -15.16 -3.97 26.45
C LEU A 235 -16.18 -2.92 26.89
N GLN A 236 -16.83 -2.24 25.93
CA GLN A 236 -17.89 -1.27 26.24
C GLN A 236 -19.07 -1.93 26.95
N LYS A 237 -19.51 -3.12 26.52
CA LYS A 237 -20.56 -3.87 27.21
C LYS A 237 -20.18 -4.20 28.65
N LEU A 238 -18.96 -4.68 28.88
CA LEU A 238 -18.46 -4.97 30.22
C LEU A 238 -18.42 -3.72 31.10
N ILE A 239 -17.97 -2.58 30.55
CA ILE A 239 -17.95 -1.31 31.27
C ILE A 239 -19.39 -0.87 31.63
N SER A 240 -20.32 -0.94 30.69
CA SER A 240 -21.73 -0.60 30.93
C SER A 240 -22.39 -1.52 31.97
N GLU A 241 -22.11 -2.82 31.91
CA GLU A 241 -22.59 -3.81 32.90
C GLU A 241 -22.00 -3.53 34.29
N ALA A 242 -20.70 -3.26 34.37
CA ALA A 242 -20.05 -2.89 35.62
C ALA A 242 -20.67 -1.61 36.20
N GLN A 243 -20.82 -0.54 35.39
CA GLN A 243 -21.48 0.69 35.82
C GLN A 243 -22.90 0.45 36.33
N ARG A 244 -23.68 -0.41 35.66
CA ARG A 244 -25.02 -0.79 36.12
C ARG A 244 -24.98 -1.47 37.48
N ILE A 245 -24.10 -2.46 37.68
CA ILE A 245 -23.95 -3.17 38.96
C ILE A 245 -23.53 -2.19 40.06
N PHE A 246 -22.53 -1.34 39.80
CA PHE A 246 -21.99 -0.40 40.79
C PHE A 246 -22.90 0.79 41.09
N ASN A 247 -23.85 1.14 40.22
CA ASN A 247 -24.78 2.24 40.47
C ASN A 247 -26.10 1.77 41.10
N ASP A 248 -26.51 0.51 40.90
CA ASP A 248 -27.72 -0.07 41.50
C ASP A 248 -27.35 -0.93 42.73
N GLU A 249 -27.80 -0.50 43.90
CA GLU A 249 -27.53 -1.15 45.19
C GLU A 249 -28.06 -2.60 45.26
N SER A 250 -29.21 -2.87 44.63
CA SER A 250 -29.78 -4.24 44.56
C SER A 250 -28.96 -5.17 43.66
N GLN A 251 -28.45 -4.64 42.54
CA GLN A 251 -27.57 -5.39 41.65
C GLN A 251 -26.21 -5.67 42.31
N ARG A 252 -25.67 -4.71 43.05
CA ARG A 252 -24.43 -4.85 43.84
C ARG A 252 -24.53 -6.00 44.85
N PHE A 253 -25.60 -6.04 45.65
CA PHE A 253 -25.83 -7.10 46.64
C PHE A 253 -25.96 -8.47 45.98
N ARG A 254 -26.65 -8.56 44.83
CA ARG A 254 -26.80 -9.81 44.08
C ARG A 254 -25.46 -10.31 43.53
N ALA A 255 -24.66 -9.42 42.93
CA ALA A 255 -23.34 -9.77 42.40
C ALA A 255 -22.38 -10.26 43.49
N LEU A 256 -22.37 -9.62 44.66
CA LEU A 256 -21.58 -10.05 45.82
C LEU A 256 -21.99 -11.45 46.32
N LYS A 257 -23.29 -11.75 46.34
CA LYS A 257 -23.82 -13.06 46.72
C LYS A 257 -23.43 -14.15 45.73
N GLU A 258 -23.47 -13.87 44.43
CA GLU A 258 -23.04 -14.80 43.38
C GLU A 258 -21.51 -15.03 43.39
N ALA A 259 -20.72 -13.99 43.64
CA ALA A 259 -19.27 -14.11 43.79
C ALA A 259 -18.89 -14.94 45.03
N ALA A 260 -19.51 -14.66 46.19
CA ALA A 260 -19.28 -15.43 47.41
C ALA A 260 -19.56 -16.93 47.21
N ALA A 261 -20.60 -17.28 46.45
CA ALA A 261 -20.95 -18.67 46.15
C ALA A 261 -20.02 -19.38 45.14
N LYS A 262 -19.29 -18.64 44.30
CA LYS A 262 -18.32 -19.20 43.34
C LYS A 262 -16.94 -19.44 43.97
N PHE A 263 -16.62 -18.76 45.06
CA PHE A 263 -15.32 -18.80 45.71
C PHE A 263 -15.36 -19.39 47.13
N SER A 264 -16.52 -19.93 47.54
CA SER A 264 -16.73 -20.77 48.73
C SER A 264 -16.73 -22.25 48.34
#